data_AF-B8LMU5-F1
#
_entry.id   AF-B8LMU5-F1
#
_cell.length_a   1.000
_cell.length_b   1.000
_cell.length_c   1.000
_cell.angle_alpha   90.00
_cell.angle_beta   90.00
_cell.angle_gamma   90.00
#
_symmetry.space_group_name_H-M   'P 1'
#
loop_
_entity.id
_entity.type
_entity.pdbx_description
1 polymer ?
#
loop_
_entity_poly.entity_id
_entity_poly.type
_entity_poly.pdbx_seq_one_letter_code
_entity_poly.pdbx_strand_id
1 'polypeptide(L)'
;MFDLVNVFEVFLPQLLLYPNPTDPLNGEAAALMMRDRQVYEQKVKEYCARYAKPEDVGKQEEEESSDEEVSEDEYGSSDEEVAGHADP
;
A
#
# COMPACT_ATOMS: atom_id res chain seq x y z
N MET A 1 27.87 4.44 -1.40
CA MET A 1 27.46 3.61 -2.55
C MET A 1 26.47 2.61 -1.99
N PHE A 2 25.25 2.56 -2.52
CA PHE A 2 24.25 1.60 -2.06
C PHE A 2 24.53 0.25 -2.74
N ASP A 3 24.77 -0.78 -1.96
CA ASP A 3 24.84 -2.16 -2.43
C ASP A 3 23.41 -2.73 -2.45
N LEU A 4 23.09 -3.55 -3.45
CA LEU A 4 21.81 -4.27 -3.50
C LEU A 4 21.66 -5.20 -2.29
N VAL A 5 22.77 -5.73 -1.78
CA VAL A 5 22.79 -6.53 -0.55
C VAL A 5 22.19 -5.74 0.62
N ASN A 6 22.43 -4.44 0.69
CA ASN A 6 21.90 -3.60 1.77
C ASN A 6 20.36 -3.50 1.76
N VAL A 7 19.70 -3.75 0.63
CA VAL A 7 18.22 -3.80 0.57
C VAL A 7 17.69 -4.89 1.49
N PHE A 8 18.27 -6.08 1.40
CA PHE A 8 17.82 -7.24 2.18
C PHE A 8 18.41 -7.28 3.58
N GLU A 9 19.66 -6.83 3.76
CA GLU A 9 20.34 -6.91 5.05
C GLU A 9 20.07 -5.71 5.98
N VAL A 10 19.72 -4.55 5.42
CA VAL A 10 19.56 -3.31 6.20
C VAL A 10 18.19 -2.69 6.00
N PHE A 11 17.82 -2.33 4.77
CA PHE A 11 16.62 -1.50 4.52
C PHE A 11 15.31 -2.21 4.84
N LEU A 12 15.11 -3.43 4.35
CA LEU A 12 13.87 -4.18 4.59
C LEU A 12 13.70 -4.55 6.07
N PRO A 13 14.72 -5.09 6.78
CA PRO A 13 14.59 -5.33 8.22
C PRO A 13 14.27 -4.06 9.01
N GLN A 14 14.92 -2.93 8.69
CA GLN A 14 14.63 -1.66 9.36
C GLN A 14 13.22 -1.15 9.07
N LEU A 15 12.77 -1.19 7.82
CA LEU A 15 11.43 -0.75 7.43
C LEU A 15 10.33 -1.58 8.10
N LEU A 16 10.50 -2.90 8.19
CA LEU A 16 9.53 -3.79 8.83
C LEU A 16 9.47 -3.60 10.35
N LEU A 17 10.59 -3.26 10.99
CA LEU A 17 10.64 -2.97 12.43
C LEU A 17 10.07 -1.58 12.75
N TYR A 18 10.28 -0.62 11.85
CA TYR A 18 9.94 0.80 12.03
C TYR A 18 9.26 1.36 10.78
N PRO A 19 7.99 0.99 10.53
CA PRO A 19 7.24 1.53 9.40
C PRO A 19 7.00 3.04 9.60
N ASN A 20 6.84 3.75 8.49
CA ASN A 20 6.47 5.17 8.50
C ASN A 20 4.94 5.34 8.29
N PRO A 21 4.16 5.66 9.33
CA PRO A 21 2.72 5.82 9.19
C PRO A 21 2.29 7.22 8.71
N THR A 22 3.20 8.21 8.65
CA THR A 22 2.84 9.59 8.30
C THR A 22 2.66 9.82 6.82
N ASP A 23 3.19 8.91 5.99
CA ASP A 23 3.05 8.91 4.54
C ASP A 23 2.82 7.47 4.05
N PRO A 24 1.61 6.90 4.27
CA PRO A 24 1.39 5.48 4.09
C PRO A 24 0.92 5.13 2.68
N LEU A 25 1.49 4.07 2.10
CA LEU A 25 0.90 3.42 0.92
C LEU A 25 -0.33 2.58 1.29
N ASN A 26 -0.31 1.95 2.47
CA ASN A 26 -1.46 1.24 3.03
C ASN A 26 -2.05 2.02 4.20
N GLY A 27 -3.05 2.85 3.91
CA GLY A 27 -3.71 3.71 4.90
C GLY A 27 -4.38 2.94 6.04
N GLU A 28 -4.94 1.75 5.77
CA GLU A 28 -5.59 0.93 6.80
C GLU A 28 -4.58 0.41 7.81
N ALA A 29 -3.45 -0.13 7.33
CA ALA A 29 -2.37 -0.61 8.17
C ALA A 29 -1.77 0.51 9.03
N ALA A 30 -1.56 1.69 8.44
CA ALA A 30 -1.04 2.86 9.15
C ALA A 30 -2.02 3.36 10.22
N ALA A 31 -3.30 3.52 9.88
CA ALA A 31 -4.33 3.94 10.84
C ALA A 31 -4.46 2.93 11.99
N LEU A 32 -4.44 1.62 11.69
CA LEU A 32 -4.48 0.58 12.71
C LEU A 32 -3.26 0.65 13.63
N MET A 33 -2.06 0.80 13.07
CA MET A 33 -0.83 0.90 13.86
C MET A 33 -0.82 2.14 14.76
N MET A 34 -1.29 3.29 14.25
CA MET A 34 -1.35 4.54 15.03
C MET A 34 -2.39 4.48 16.15
N ARG A 35 -3.52 3.78 15.93
CA ARG A 35 -4.60 3.68 16.91
C ARG A 35 -4.35 2.58 17.94
N ASP A 36 -3.93 1.40 17.50
CA ASP A 36 -3.74 0.22 18.33
C ASP A 36 -2.64 -0.70 17.75
N ARG A 37 -1.44 -0.54 18.30
CA ARG A 37 -0.27 -1.32 17.87
C ARG A 37 -0.40 -2.81 18.16
N GLN A 38 -1.08 -3.22 19.24
CA GLN A 38 -1.20 -4.64 19.57
C GLN A 38 -2.07 -5.37 18.55
N VAL A 39 -3.18 -4.75 18.14
CA VAL A 39 -4.06 -5.31 17.11
C VAL A 39 -3.36 -5.32 15.74
N TYR A 40 -2.60 -4.28 15.41
CA TYR A 40 -1.75 -4.28 14.21
C TYR A 40 -0.77 -5.47 14.21
N GLU A 41 -0.03 -5.69 15.30
CA GLU A 41 0.92 -6.80 15.41
C GLU A 41 0.25 -8.18 15.29
N GLN A 42 -0.95 -8.33 15.86
CA GLN A 42 -1.75 -9.54 15.71
C GLN A 42 -2.18 -9.76 14.25
N LYS A 43 -2.66 -8.71 13.57
CA LYS A 43 -3.05 -8.76 12.16
C LYS A 43 -1.84 -9.10 11.27
N VAL A 44 -0.67 -8.52 11.53
CA VAL A 44 0.58 -8.87 10.82
C VAL A 44 0.91 -10.35 10.98
N LYS A 45 0.85 -10.89 12.21
CA LYS A 45 1.11 -12.33 12.45
C LYS A 45 0.13 -13.23 11.69
N GLU A 46 -1.15 -12.87 11.68
CA GLU A 46 -2.17 -13.62 10.92
C GLU A 46 -1.90 -13.59 9.42
N TYR A 47 -1.52 -12.44 8.86
CA TYR A 47 -1.17 -12.31 7.45
C TYR A 47 0.09 -13.11 7.11
N CYS A 48 1.14 -13.05 7.95
CA CYS A 48 2.33 -13.88 7.75
C CYS A 48 1.98 -15.38 7.77
N ALA A 49 1.11 -15.80 8.69
CA ALA A 49 0.67 -17.19 8.77
C ALA A 49 -0.23 -17.62 7.61
N ARG A 50 -0.85 -16.70 6.86
CA ARG A 50 -1.68 -17.02 5.68
C ARG A 50 -0.89 -16.97 4.38
N TYR A 51 0.01 -16.01 4.23
CA TYR A 51 0.58 -15.61 2.94
C TYR A 51 2.12 -15.67 2.89
N ALA A 52 2.81 -15.86 4.01
CA ALA A 52 4.28 -15.79 4.07
C ALA A 52 4.90 -17.03 4.72
N LYS A 53 4.36 -18.23 4.43
CA LYS A 53 4.97 -19.47 4.90
C LYS A 53 6.14 -19.89 4.02
N PRO A 54 7.15 -20.59 4.57
CA PRO A 54 8.26 -21.13 3.78
C PRO A 54 7.77 -22.10 2.70
N GLU A 55 6.63 -22.76 2.93
CA GLU A 55 5.99 -23.70 1.99
C GLU A 55 5.44 -23.01 0.74
N ASP A 56 5.21 -21.70 0.77
CA ASP A 56 4.60 -20.95 -0.33
C ASP A 56 5.66 -20.32 -1.25
N VAL A 57 6.94 -20.38 -0.84
CA VAL A 57 8.06 -19.87 -1.63
C VAL A 57 8.23 -20.68 -2.92
N GLY A 58 8.03 -20.04 -4.06
CA GLY A 58 8.19 -20.65 -5.39
C GLY A 58 6.95 -21.36 -5.92
N LYS A 59 5.83 -21.36 -5.18
CA LYS A 59 4.53 -21.69 -5.76
C LYS A 59 4.06 -20.46 -6.55
N GLN A 60 3.86 -20.61 -7.86
CA GLN A 60 3.07 -19.62 -8.60
C GLN A 60 1.63 -19.78 -8.11
N GLU A 61 1.12 -18.77 -7.42
CA GLU A 61 -0.32 -18.62 -7.26
C GLU A 61 -0.87 -18.46 -8.68
N GLU A 62 -1.68 -19.43 -9.14
CA GLU A 62 -2.53 -19.20 -10.29
C GLU A 62 -3.48 -18.08 -9.85
N GLU A 63 -3.19 -16.86 -10.32
CA GLU A 63 -4.08 -15.73 -10.09
C GLU A 63 -5.44 -16.09 -10.71
N GLU A 64 -6.44 -16.41 -9.87
CA GLU A 64 -7.79 -15.97 -10.19
C GLU A 64 -7.75 -14.44 -10.12
N SER A 65 -7.31 -13.85 -11.23
CA SER A 65 -7.54 -12.47 -11.60
C SER A 65 -9.04 -12.23 -11.46
N SER A 66 -9.48 -11.77 -10.29
CA SER A 66 -10.83 -11.26 -10.10
C SER A 66 -10.92 -10.00 -10.96
N ASP A 67 -11.40 -10.23 -12.17
CA ASP A 67 -11.80 -9.28 -13.19
C ASP A 67 -12.90 -8.37 -12.62
N GLU A 68 -12.52 -7.44 -11.73
CA GLU A 68 -13.32 -6.26 -11.46
C GLU A 68 -13.05 -5.28 -12.59
N GLU A 69 -13.82 -5.46 -13.68
CA GLU A 69 -14.04 -4.49 -14.75
C GLU A 69 -14.18 -3.08 -14.14
N VAL A 70 -13.13 -2.28 -14.28
CA VAL A 70 -13.18 -0.85 -13.98
C VAL A 70 -14.07 -0.24 -15.05
N SER A 71 -15.35 -0.03 -14.74
CA SER A 71 -16.30 0.63 -15.63
C SER A 71 -15.79 2.03 -15.97
N GLU A 72 -15.31 2.21 -17.21
CA GLU A 72 -14.97 3.47 -17.85
C GLU A 72 -16.24 4.28 -18.15
N ASP A 73 -16.90 4.80 -17.11
CA ASP A 73 -18.02 5.71 -17.29
C ASP A 73 -17.65 7.14 -16.84
N GLU A 74 -17.50 7.97 -17.88
CA GLU A 74 -17.76 9.41 -17.95
C GLU A 74 -16.60 10.37 -17.63
N TYR A 75 -15.67 10.46 -18.57
CA TYR A 75 -15.02 11.73 -18.94
C TYR A 75 -16.09 12.75 -19.39
N GLY A 76 -16.75 13.40 -18.42
CA GLY A 76 -17.57 14.58 -18.62
C GLY A 76 -16.70 15.81 -18.83
N SER A 77 -15.99 15.89 -19.96
CA SER A 77 -15.39 17.12 -20.45
C SER A 77 -16.51 18.08 -20.85
N SER A 78 -16.87 19.02 -19.98
CA SER A 78 -17.65 20.21 -20.36
C SER A 78 -16.85 21.46 -20.03
N ASP A 79 -16.17 21.90 -21.08
CA ASP A 79 -15.57 23.22 -21.26
C ASP A 79 -16.67 24.30 -21.15
N GLU A 80 -16.61 25.16 -20.14
CA GLU A 80 -17.19 26.50 -20.22
C GLU A 80 -16.28 27.52 -19.51
N GLU A 81 -15.54 28.24 -20.32
CA GLU A 81 -14.85 29.51 -20.07
C GLU A 81 -15.79 30.59 -19.52
N VAL A 82 -15.51 31.19 -18.35
CA VAL A 82 -15.81 32.61 -18.09
C VAL A 82 -14.71 33.27 -17.23
N ALA A 83 -13.89 34.05 -17.94
CA ALA A 83 -13.30 35.35 -17.60
C ALA A 83 -13.26 35.81 -16.13
N GLY A 84 -12.05 36.11 -15.69
CA GLY A 84 -11.76 36.72 -14.39
C GLY A 84 -12.46 38.05 -14.13
N HIS A 85 -12.69 38.31 -12.85
CA HIS A 85 -12.88 39.66 -12.33
C HIS A 85 -11.88 39.86 -11.20
N ALA A 86 -10.97 40.81 -11.42
CA ALA A 86 -10.15 41.40 -10.38
C ALA A 86 -10.96 42.45 -9.60
N ASP A 87 -10.64 42.56 -8.31
CA ASP A 87 -11.20 43.50 -7.32
C ASP A 87 -11.05 44.99 -7.71
N PRO A 88 -11.95 45.87 -7.25
CA PRO A 88 -11.65 47.26 -6.92
C PRO A 88 -11.29 47.47 -5.44
#